data_AF-A0A948EUH4-F1
#
_entry.id   AF-A0A948EUH4-F1
#
_cell.length_a   1.000
_cell.length_b   1.000
_cell.length_c   1.000
_cell.angle_alpha   90.00
_cell.angle_beta   90.00
_cell.angle_gamma   90.00
#
_symmetry.space_group_name_H-M   'P 1'
#
loop_
_entity.id
_entity.type
_entity.pdbx_description
1 polymer ?
#
loop_
_entity_poly.entity_id
_entity_poly.type
_entity_poly.pdbx_seq_one_letter_code
_entity_poly.pdbx_strand_id
1 'polypeptide(L)' 'MLRCGKQIRLTPVELKTFQCLDGAVQAPKTVDEFNNALEADAQYWEADGTPEGKLMAAVARGEIVAE' A
#
# COMPACT_ATOMS: atom_id res chain seq x y z
N MET A 1 -4.12 4.87 10.95
CA MET A 1 -3.02 5.63 10.32
C MET A 1 -3.09 7.05 10.81
N LEU A 2 -1.97 7.63 11.23
CA LEU A 2 -1.89 9.06 11.57
C LEU A 2 -1.33 9.81 10.35
N ARG A 3 -2.07 10.80 9.85
CA ARG A 3 -1.65 11.67 8.74
C ARG A 3 -1.47 13.10 9.25
N CYS A 4 -0.35 13.71 8.89
CA CYS A 4 -0.07 15.12 9.13
C CYS A 4 0.44 15.75 7.83
N GLY A 5 -0.46 16.35 7.06
CA GLY A 5 -0.15 16.83 5.70
C GLY A 5 0.31 15.68 4.80
N LYS A 6 1.54 15.78 4.28
CA LYS A 6 2.20 14.75 3.45
C LYS A 6 2.90 13.64 4.24
N GLN A 7 3.01 13.80 5.56
CA GLN A 7 3.62 12.80 6.42
C GLN A 7 2.59 11.77 6.88
N ILE A 8 3.01 10.52 6.92
CA ILE A 8 2.21 9.42 7.44
C ILE A 8 2.99 8.73 8.55
N ARG A 9 2.25 8.21 9.51
CA ARG A 9 2.76 7.25 10.47
C ARG A 9 1.76 6.12 10.57
N LEU A 10 2.17 4.96 10.07
CA LEU A 10 1.42 3.73 10.25
C LEU A 10 1.40 3.36 11.73
N THR A 11 0.25 2.90 12.19
CA THR A 11 0.14 2.25 13.49
C THR A 11 0.86 0.89 13.45
N PRO A 12 1.22 0.28 14.60
CA PRO A 12 1.92 -1.00 14.60
C PRO A 12 1.16 -2.12 13.87
N VAL A 13 -0.17 -2.07 13.85
CA VAL A 13 -1.02 -3.04 13.13
C VAL A 13 -0.91 -2.83 11.62
N GLU A 14 -1.04 -1.58 11.16
CA GLU A 14 -0.93 -1.24 9.73
C GLU A 14 0.47 -1.50 9.20
N LEU A 15 1.50 -1.23 10.02
CA LEU A 15 2.88 -1.56 9.69
C LEU A 15 3.03 -3.06 9.45
N LYS A 16 2.47 -3.90 10.33
CA LYS A 16 2.56 -5.35 10.20
C LYS A 16 1.86 -5.85 8.94
N THR A 17 0.68 -5.30 8.63
CA THR A 17 -0.05 -5.62 7.40
C THR A 17 0.76 -5.21 6.17
N PHE A 18 1.32 -4.00 6.18
CA PHE A 18 2.13 -3.48 5.08
C PHE A 18 3.41 -4.30 4.86
N GLN A 19 4.14 -4.64 5.93
CA GLN A 19 5.32 -5.50 5.87
C GLN A 19 5.00 -6.92 5.37
N CYS A 20 3.79 -7.41 5.64
CA CYS A 20 3.35 -8.73 5.18
C CYS A 20 2.98 -8.74 3.70
N LEU A 21 2.51 -7.61 3.16
CA LEU A 21 2.11 -7.46 1.75
C LEU A 21 3.31 -7.11 0.87
N ASP A 22 4.05 -6.05 1.22
CA ASP A 22 5.08 -5.46 0.36
C ASP A 22 6.48 -6.03 0.64
N GLY A 23 6.66 -6.78 1.73
CA GLY A 23 7.98 -7.26 2.18
C GLY A 23 8.94 -6.13 2.61
N ALA A 24 8.43 -4.89 2.69
CA ALA A 24 9.23 -3.71 2.97
C ALA A 24 9.88 -3.75 4.36
N VAL A 25 11.20 -3.52 4.39
CA VAL A 25 11.99 -3.47 5.64
C VAL A 25 11.69 -2.19 6.44
N GLN A 26 11.23 -1.12 5.78
CA GLN A 26 10.93 0.16 6.42
C GLN A 26 9.50 0.63 6.20
N ALA A 27 8.95 1.25 7.25
CA ALA A 27 7.67 1.91 7.21
C ALA A 27 7.72 3.14 6.28
N PRO A 28 6.75 3.32 5.37
CA PRO A 28 6.61 4.57 4.65
C PRO A 28 6.33 5.71 5.63
N LYS A 29 6.98 6.84 5.40
CA LYS A 29 6.90 8.07 6.22
C LYS A 29 6.12 9.17 5.51
N THR A 30 5.88 9.03 4.22
CA THR A 30 5.12 9.98 3.41
C THR A 30 3.94 9.30 2.72
N VAL A 31 2.94 10.10 2.36
CA VAL A 31 1.78 9.64 1.58
C VAL A 31 2.25 9.12 0.23
N ASP A 32 3.23 9.79 -0.38
CA ASP A 32 3.79 9.40 -1.67
C ASP A 32 4.50 8.03 -1.59
N GLU A 33 5.32 7.79 -0.57
CA GLU A 33 5.96 6.47 -0.35
C GLU A 33 4.93 5.35 -0.15
N PHE A 34 3.86 5.64 0.59
CA PHE A 34 2.80 4.66 0.85
C PHE A 34 1.98 4.35 -0.41
N ASN A 35 1.58 5.39 -1.15
CA ASN A 35 0.82 5.23 -2.38
C ASN A 35 1.65 4.53 -3.46
N ASN A 36 2.94 4.86 -3.58
CA ASN A 36 3.84 4.18 -4.52
C ASN A 36 3.96 2.67 -4.22
N ALA A 37 4.02 2.29 -2.95
CA ALA A 37 4.07 0.88 -2.57
C ALA A 37 2.74 0.16 -2.87
N LEU A 38 1.60 0.78 -2.55
CA LEU A 38 0.29 0.23 -2.91
C LEU A 38 0.12 0.09 -4.42
N GLU A 39 0.66 1.02 -5.21
CA GLU A 39 0.61 0.96 -6.66
C GLU A 39 1.53 -0.12 -7.23
N ALA A 40 2.71 -0.32 -6.64
CA ALA A 40 3.61 -1.44 -6.98
C ALA A 40 2.96 -2.80 -6.67
N ASP A 41 2.32 -2.93 -5.50
CA ASP A 41 1.58 -4.13 -5.13
C ASP A 41 0.39 -4.37 -6.08
N ALA A 42 -0.36 -3.32 -6.43
CA ALA A 42 -1.43 -3.42 -7.41
C ALA A 42 -0.94 -3.89 -8.79
N GLN A 43 0.20 -3.39 -9.25
CA GLN A 43 0.81 -3.85 -10.51
C GLN A 43 1.29 -5.30 -10.43
N TYR A 44 1.85 -5.72 -9.29
CA TYR A 44 2.26 -7.09 -9.05
C TYR A 44 1.07 -8.06 -9.15
N TRP A 45 -0.04 -7.76 -8.48
CA TRP A 45 -1.25 -8.57 -8.54
C TRP A 45 -1.92 -8.53 -9.91
N GLU A 46 -1.88 -7.39 -10.60
CA GLU A 46 -2.45 -7.28 -11.95
C GLU A 46 -1.63 -8.07 -13.00
N ALA A 47 -0.32 -8.18 -12.80
CA ALA A 47 0.57 -8.97 -13.65
C ALA A 47 0.31 -10.49 -13.60
N ASP A 48 -0.27 -11.00 -12.51
CA ASP A 48 -0.68 -12.40 -12.38
C ASP A 48 -1.82 -12.76 -13.37
N GLY A 49 -2.57 -11.77 -13.84
CA GLY A 49 -3.59 -11.94 -14.90
C GLY A 49 -4.84 -12.71 -14.47
N THR A 50 -4.92 -13.13 -13.20
CA THR A 50 -6.05 -13.85 -12.63
C THR A 50 -7.19 -12.89 -12.21
N PRO A 51 -8.45 -13.37 -12.16
CA PRO A 51 -9.55 -12.60 -11.59
C PRO A 51 -9.26 -12.14 -10.15
N GLU A 52 -8.63 -13.00 -9.36
CA GLU A 52 -8.20 -12.73 -7.99
C GLU A 52 -7.12 -11.63 -7.95
N GLY A 53 -6.12 -11.71 -8.83
CA GLY A 53 -5.10 -10.67 -8.98
C GLY A 53 -5.69 -9.30 -9.34
N LYS A 54 -6.69 -9.26 -10.23
CA LYS A 54 -7.42 -8.01 -10.56
C LYS A 54 -8.20 -7.45 -9.38
N LEU A 55 -8.81 -8.32 -8.56
CA LEU A 55 -9.51 -7.90 -7.34
C LEU A 55 -8.53 -7.32 -6.32
N MET A 56 -7.40 -8.00 -6.09
CA MET A 56 -6.36 -7.54 -5.18
C MET A 56 -5.75 -6.22 -5.63
N ALA A 57 -5.49 -6.05 -6.93
CA ALA A 57 -5.04 -4.78 -7.50
C ALA A 57 -6.04 -3.65 -7.29
N ALA A 58 -7.34 -3.92 -7.42
CA ALA A 58 -8.39 -2.93 -7.17
C ALA A 58 -8.49 -2.57 -5.67
N VAL A 59 -8.32 -3.54 -4.77
CA VAL A 59 -8.28 -3.30 -3.32
C VAL A 59 -7.08 -2.42 -2.95
N ALA A 60 -5.89 -2.74 -3.44
CA ALA A 60 -4.68 -1.95 -3.19
C ALA A 60 -4.82 -0.50 -3.69
N ARG A 61 -5.40 -0.30 -4.89
CA ARG A 61 -5.71 1.04 -5.41
C ARG A 61 -6.81 1.77 -4.63
N GLY A 62 -7.74 1.05 -4.03
CA GLY A 62 -8.78 1.62 -3.18
C GLY A 62 -8.26 2.18 -1.85
N GLU A 63 -7.12 1.66 -1.38
CA GLU A 63 -6.42 2.13 -0.18
C GLU A 63 -5.49 3.32 -0.43
N ILE A 64 -5.32 3.74 -1.71
CA ILE A 64 -4.54 4.93 -2.06
C ILE A 64 -5.18 6.17 -1.43
N VAL A 65 -4.36 6.92 -0.71
CA VAL A 65 -4.81 8.11 0.00
C VAL A 65 -4.74 9.31 -0.94
N ALA A 66 -5.90 9.92 -1.21
CA ALA A 66 -5.97 11.17 -1.97
C ALA A 66 -5.34 12.33 -1.18
N GLU A 67 -4.54 13.15 -1.86
CA GLU A 67 -3.89 14.36 -1.31
C GLU A 67 -4.89 15.37 -0.73
#